data_AF-A0A7K6KLJ6-F1
#
_entry.id   AF-A0A7K6KLJ6-F1
#
_cell.length_a   1.000
_cell.length_b   1.000
_cell.length_c   1.000
_cell.angle_alpha   90.00
_cell.angle_beta   90.00
_cell.angle_gamma   90.00
#
_symmetry.space_group_name_H-M   'P 1'
#
loop_
_entity.id
_entity.type
_entity.pdbx_description
1 polymer ?
#
loop_
_entity_poly.entity_id
_entity_poly.type
_entity_poly.pdbx_seq_one_letter_code
_entity_poly.pdbx_strand_id
1 'polypeptide(L)'
;EELPYQPALTQTPVLEGLTTASTFVLDQPRCVFSGYDNADIWLVVALHNATSAFNNTAVPGTPETAFQNFPDHVSAYMTLNATLANYPCPKPAGDITVLRVGSETSCYQDEARPTCNGPLPGPGPYRVKFLALQGSEPVAETRWSVPITLRTAKPSNTISTADSGHSAGMIAITTILSILFAILLAGLVAML
;
A
#
# COMPACT_ATOMS: atom_id res chain seq x y z
N GLU A 1 24.03 6.33 -11.95
CA GLU A 1 24.69 6.79 -10.70
C GLU A 1 23.88 6.32 -9.49
N GLU A 2 24.50 5.84 -8.40
CA GLU A 2 23.76 5.53 -7.16
C GLU A 2 23.73 6.76 -6.25
N LEU A 3 22.53 7.25 -5.96
CA LEU A 3 22.26 8.38 -5.09
C LEU A 3 22.20 7.92 -3.61
N PRO A 4 22.68 8.75 -2.66
CA PRO A 4 22.73 8.42 -1.22
C PRO A 4 21.35 8.54 -0.55
N TYR A 5 20.29 8.09 -1.20
CA TYR A 5 18.94 8.02 -0.67
C TYR A 5 18.54 6.55 -0.48
N GLN A 6 17.81 6.27 0.60
CA GLN A 6 17.23 4.96 0.86
C GLN A 6 15.72 5.14 1.06
N PRO A 7 14.86 4.54 0.21
CA PRO A 7 13.42 4.59 0.42
C PRO A 7 13.04 3.95 1.76
N ALA A 8 12.08 4.56 2.43
CA ALA A 8 11.57 4.10 3.71
C ALA A 8 10.05 4.22 3.77
N LEU A 9 9.45 3.46 4.68
CA LEU A 9 8.05 3.62 5.04
C LEU A 9 7.82 5.01 5.64
N THR A 10 6.71 5.64 5.28
CA THR A 10 6.37 6.98 5.78
C THR A 10 6.23 6.99 7.30
N GLN A 11 6.96 7.91 7.94
CA GLN A 11 6.87 8.14 9.39
C GLN A 11 6.01 9.37 9.71
N THR A 12 5.88 10.31 8.79
CA THR A 12 5.13 11.55 9.00
C THR A 12 4.37 11.97 7.74
N PRO A 13 3.03 12.07 7.78
CA PRO A 13 2.17 11.87 8.96
C PRO A 13 2.13 10.40 9.42
N VAL A 14 1.71 10.17 10.67
CA VAL A 14 1.47 8.82 11.17
C VAL A 14 0.24 8.25 10.48
N LEU A 15 0.39 7.10 9.83
CA LEU A 15 -0.68 6.43 9.10
C LEU A 15 -0.96 5.05 9.70
N GLU A 16 -2.19 4.81 10.14
CA GLU A 16 -2.62 3.49 10.61
C GLU A 16 -2.46 2.41 9.52
N GLY A 17 -2.76 2.78 8.27
CA GLY A 17 -2.62 1.94 7.09
C GLY A 17 -1.25 2.03 6.42
N LEU A 18 -0.17 2.14 7.21
CA LEU A 18 1.22 2.16 6.73
C LEU A 18 1.60 0.88 5.99
N THR A 19 1.16 -0.26 6.53
CA THR A 19 1.20 -1.57 5.86
C THR A 19 -0.15 -2.26 6.03
N THR A 20 -0.64 -2.87 4.96
CA THR A 20 -1.84 -3.72 4.93
C THR A 20 -1.46 -5.13 4.51
N ALA A 21 -2.43 -5.97 4.15
CA ALA A 21 -2.15 -7.30 3.59
C ALA A 21 -1.59 -7.28 2.17
N SER A 22 -1.76 -6.17 1.44
CA SER A 22 -1.38 -6.05 0.03
C SER A 22 -0.78 -4.70 -0.36
N THR A 23 -0.60 -3.78 0.60
CA THR A 23 -0.07 -2.44 0.33
C THR A 23 0.90 -1.98 1.41
N PHE A 24 1.82 -1.10 1.04
CA PHE A 24 2.59 -0.31 2.01
C PHE A 24 2.75 1.14 1.52
N VAL A 25 3.12 2.04 2.42
CA VAL A 25 3.24 3.47 2.13
C VAL A 25 4.67 3.96 2.33
N LEU A 26 5.25 4.54 1.27
CA LEU A 26 6.59 5.12 1.23
C LEU A 26 6.56 6.64 1.25
N ASP A 27 7.66 7.23 1.70
CA ASP A 27 7.94 8.62 1.42
C ASP A 27 8.21 8.83 -0.08
N GLN A 28 7.71 9.95 -0.61
CA GLN A 28 8.03 10.37 -1.97
C GLN A 28 9.50 10.76 -2.08
N PRO A 29 10.20 10.46 -3.19
CA PRO A 29 11.63 10.77 -3.38
C PRO A 29 11.86 12.25 -3.71
N ARG A 30 11.26 13.15 -2.92
CA ARG A 30 11.38 14.60 -3.08
C ARG A 30 12.81 15.04 -2.80
N CYS A 31 13.31 15.99 -3.59
CA CYS A 31 14.67 16.52 -3.50
C CYS A 31 15.79 15.49 -3.72
N VAL A 32 15.47 14.29 -4.24
CA VAL A 32 16.47 13.22 -4.51
C VAL A 32 17.05 13.36 -5.91
N PHE A 33 16.20 13.62 -6.90
CA PHE A 33 16.56 13.56 -8.32
C PHE A 33 16.73 14.94 -8.99
N SER A 34 17.10 15.98 -8.25
CA SER A 34 17.12 17.38 -8.75
C SER A 34 18.09 17.67 -9.91
N GLY A 35 18.97 16.72 -10.28
CA GLY A 35 19.85 16.82 -11.44
C GLY A 35 19.40 16.02 -12.67
N TYR A 36 18.21 15.42 -12.62
CA TYR A 36 17.71 14.48 -13.65
C TYR A 36 16.37 14.95 -14.23
N ASP A 37 16.29 16.20 -14.67
CA ASP A 37 15.04 16.87 -15.08
C ASP A 37 14.29 16.20 -16.24
N ASN A 38 15.03 15.48 -17.10
CA ASN A 38 14.48 14.81 -18.27
C ASN A 38 14.18 13.31 -18.03
N ALA A 39 14.28 12.84 -16.78
CA ALA A 39 14.11 11.44 -16.44
C ALA A 39 12.73 11.15 -15.84
N ASP A 40 12.18 10.00 -16.22
CA ASP A 40 11.05 9.37 -15.56
C ASP A 40 11.55 8.58 -14.36
N ILE A 41 10.92 8.81 -13.20
CA ILE A 41 11.23 8.13 -11.95
C ILE A 41 10.27 6.96 -11.79
N TRP A 42 10.84 5.77 -11.76
CA TRP A 42 10.15 4.50 -11.57
C TRP A 42 10.41 3.94 -10.19
N LEU A 43 9.41 3.28 -9.62
CA LEU A 43 9.59 2.45 -8.43
C LEU A 43 9.82 1.00 -8.86
N VAL A 44 10.95 0.44 -8.47
CA VAL A 44 11.20 -1.00 -8.55
C VAL A 44 10.70 -1.64 -7.26
N VAL A 45 9.86 -2.66 -7.38
CA VAL A 45 9.41 -3.47 -6.25
C VAL A 45 9.88 -4.90 -6.47
N ALA A 46 10.65 -5.43 -5.53
CA ALA A 46 11.29 -6.74 -5.65
C ALA A 46 11.08 -7.59 -4.39
N LEU A 47 11.18 -8.91 -4.55
CA LEU A 47 11.36 -9.80 -3.41
C LEU A 47 12.73 -9.56 -2.77
N HIS A 48 12.81 -9.65 -1.44
CA HIS A 48 14.07 -9.40 -0.72
C HIS A 48 15.25 -10.23 -1.25
N ASN A 49 15.01 -11.51 -1.57
CA ASN A 49 16.05 -12.45 -2.03
C ASN A 49 16.49 -12.22 -3.49
N ALA A 50 15.83 -11.32 -4.23
CA ALA A 50 16.06 -11.11 -5.64
C ALA A 50 16.67 -9.75 -5.99
N THR A 51 16.94 -8.89 -5.00
CA THR A 51 17.44 -7.54 -5.25
C THR A 51 18.79 -7.49 -5.97
N SER A 52 19.65 -8.50 -5.78
CA SER A 52 20.95 -8.60 -6.46
C SER A 52 20.87 -9.07 -7.91
N ALA A 53 19.76 -9.71 -8.30
CA ALA A 53 19.54 -10.22 -9.65
C ALA A 53 18.84 -9.22 -10.57
N PHE A 54 18.31 -8.12 -10.00
CA PHE A 54 17.59 -7.12 -10.77
C PHE A 54 18.53 -6.33 -11.68
N ASN A 55 18.19 -6.29 -12.97
CA ASN A 55 18.92 -5.49 -13.95
C ASN A 55 18.31 -4.09 -14.09
N ASN A 56 19.11 -3.05 -13.84
CA ASN A 56 18.67 -1.66 -13.97
C ASN A 56 18.41 -1.22 -15.42
N THR A 57 18.93 -1.94 -16.40
CA THR A 57 18.64 -1.68 -17.81
C THR A 57 17.33 -2.32 -18.26
N ALA A 58 16.59 -2.99 -17.37
CA ALA A 58 15.32 -3.61 -17.71
C ALA A 58 14.29 -2.53 -18.05
N VAL A 59 13.58 -2.73 -19.16
CA VAL A 59 12.60 -1.75 -19.64
C VAL A 59 11.28 -1.91 -18.88
N PRO A 60 10.71 -0.83 -18.32
CA PRO A 60 9.42 -0.88 -17.65
C PRO A 60 8.30 -1.42 -18.56
N GLY A 61 7.49 -2.34 -18.04
CA GLY A 61 6.31 -2.85 -18.74
C GLY A 61 6.60 -3.96 -19.76
N THR A 62 7.82 -4.46 -19.81
CA THR A 62 8.14 -5.70 -20.53
C THR A 62 7.77 -6.92 -19.69
N PRO A 63 7.69 -8.14 -20.27
CA PRO A 63 7.43 -9.34 -19.49
C PRO A 63 8.39 -9.56 -18.30
N GLU A 64 9.61 -9.02 -18.36
CA GLU A 64 10.62 -9.12 -17.29
C GLU A 64 10.36 -8.18 -16.10
N THR A 65 9.52 -7.15 -16.29
CA THR A 65 9.22 -6.12 -15.27
C THR A 65 7.72 -5.87 -15.07
N ALA A 66 6.87 -6.69 -15.67
CA ALA A 66 5.43 -6.58 -15.59
C ALA A 66 4.88 -7.09 -14.25
N PHE A 67 3.91 -6.36 -13.68
CA PHE A 67 3.25 -6.72 -12.43
C PHE A 67 2.57 -8.09 -12.49
N GLN A 68 1.93 -8.44 -13.61
CA GLN A 68 1.16 -9.68 -13.76
C GLN A 68 2.03 -10.94 -13.68
N ASN A 69 3.34 -10.80 -13.95
CA ASN A 69 4.30 -11.88 -13.84
C ASN A 69 4.93 -11.98 -12.43
N PHE A 70 4.67 -11.00 -11.55
CA PHE A 70 5.21 -10.95 -10.21
C PHE A 70 4.25 -11.63 -9.21
N PRO A 71 4.73 -12.54 -8.34
CA PRO A 71 6.12 -12.94 -8.11
C PRO A 71 6.49 -14.26 -8.82
N ASP A 72 5.55 -14.88 -9.55
CA ASP A 72 5.62 -16.28 -9.97
C ASP A 72 6.63 -16.51 -11.09
N HIS A 73 6.74 -15.57 -12.03
CA HIS A 73 7.63 -15.64 -13.18
C HIS A 73 8.79 -14.65 -13.10
N VAL A 74 8.56 -13.50 -12.47
CA VAL A 74 9.58 -12.47 -12.24
C VAL A 74 9.65 -12.11 -10.76
N SER A 75 10.85 -11.77 -10.32
CA SER A 75 11.14 -11.49 -8.91
C SER A 75 11.14 -9.99 -8.58
N ALA A 76 10.88 -9.15 -9.59
CA ALA A 76 10.67 -7.72 -9.45
C ALA A 76 9.79 -7.18 -10.58
N TYR A 77 9.09 -6.09 -10.32
CA TYR A 77 8.33 -5.34 -11.32
C TYR A 77 8.58 -3.83 -11.17
N MET A 78 8.23 -3.06 -12.19
CA MET A 78 8.34 -1.60 -12.19
C MET A 78 6.97 -0.94 -12.24
N THR A 79 6.77 0.09 -11.42
CA THR A 79 5.50 0.81 -11.33
C THR A 79 5.68 2.27 -10.92
N LEU A 80 4.56 3.00 -10.77
CA LEU A 80 4.51 4.38 -10.28
C LEU A 80 5.43 5.33 -11.06
N ASN A 81 5.34 5.30 -12.39
CA ASN A 81 6.02 6.28 -13.24
C ASN A 81 5.59 7.70 -12.84
N ALA A 82 6.57 8.53 -12.53
CA ALA A 82 6.39 9.92 -12.20
C ALA A 82 7.56 10.77 -12.73
N THR A 83 7.28 12.02 -13.06
CA THR A 83 8.33 13.01 -13.35
C THR A 83 8.71 13.77 -12.08
N LEU A 84 9.79 14.56 -12.12
CA LEU A 84 10.14 15.46 -11.01
C LEU A 84 9.01 16.42 -10.61
N ALA A 85 8.17 16.83 -11.56
CA ALA A 85 7.03 17.71 -11.29
C ALA A 85 5.99 17.07 -10.36
N ASN A 86 5.93 15.73 -10.30
CA ASN A 86 5.07 15.01 -9.35
C ASN A 86 5.63 15.01 -7.92
N TYR A 87 6.92 15.35 -7.73
CA TYR A 87 7.62 15.38 -6.45
C TYR A 87 8.20 16.76 -6.13
N PRO A 88 7.37 17.82 -6.02
CA PRO A 88 7.89 19.17 -5.79
C PRO A 88 8.75 19.25 -4.52
N CYS A 89 9.80 20.06 -4.57
CA CYS A 89 10.74 20.27 -3.47
C CYS A 89 10.80 21.76 -3.13
N PRO A 90 10.57 22.19 -1.87
CA PRO A 90 10.27 21.36 -0.70
C PRO A 90 8.84 20.79 -0.71
N LYS A 91 8.57 19.88 0.23
CA LYS A 91 7.21 19.37 0.48
C LYS A 91 6.25 20.55 0.75
N PRO A 92 5.10 20.63 0.07
CA PRO A 92 4.08 21.64 0.37
C PRO A 92 3.61 21.52 1.84
N ALA A 93 3.42 22.67 2.49
CA ALA A 93 2.94 22.70 3.86
C ALA A 93 1.47 22.28 3.93
N GLY A 94 1.13 21.41 4.88
CA GLY A 94 -0.25 20.91 5.08
C GLY A 94 -0.63 19.69 4.23
N ASP A 95 0.15 19.35 3.19
CA ASP A 95 -0.18 18.23 2.31
C ASP A 95 0.30 16.87 2.87
N ILE A 96 -0.53 15.85 2.67
CA ILE A 96 -0.17 14.45 2.87
C ILE A 96 0.43 13.92 1.57
N THR A 97 1.75 13.88 1.51
CA THR A 97 2.50 13.48 0.29
C THR A 97 3.15 12.12 0.50
N VAL A 98 2.49 11.06 0.05
CA VAL A 98 2.96 9.68 0.21
C VAL A 98 2.86 8.89 -1.09
N LEU A 99 3.56 7.77 -1.18
CA LEU A 99 3.43 6.78 -2.26
C LEU A 99 2.87 5.48 -1.69
N ARG A 100 1.61 5.17 -2.00
CA ARG A 100 1.03 3.87 -1.65
C ARG A 100 1.36 2.86 -2.75
N VAL A 101 2.14 1.84 -2.41
CA VAL A 101 2.44 0.71 -3.29
C VAL A 101 1.32 -0.32 -3.16
N GLY A 102 0.83 -0.83 -4.28
CA GLY A 102 -0.22 -1.83 -4.38
C GLY A 102 -1.66 -1.32 -4.38
N SER A 103 -1.89 -0.04 -4.71
CA SER A 103 -3.21 0.59 -4.59
C SER A 103 -4.16 0.36 -5.77
N GLU A 104 -3.67 -0.15 -6.91
CA GLU A 104 -4.48 -0.29 -8.13
C GLU A 104 -5.09 -1.69 -8.23
N THR A 105 -6.20 -1.92 -7.52
CA THR A 105 -6.87 -3.24 -7.54
C THR A 105 -7.51 -3.59 -8.89
N SER A 106 -7.89 -2.59 -9.67
CA SER A 106 -8.60 -2.77 -10.95
C SER A 106 -7.74 -3.41 -12.04
N CYS A 107 -6.41 -3.33 -11.95
CA CYS A 107 -5.51 -3.83 -12.98
C CYS A 107 -4.89 -5.20 -12.66
N TYR A 108 -5.30 -5.83 -11.55
CA TYR A 108 -4.68 -7.06 -11.06
C TYR A 108 -4.61 -8.16 -12.14
N GLN A 109 -5.62 -8.22 -13.02
CA GLN A 109 -5.70 -9.15 -14.15
C GLN A 109 -5.61 -8.46 -15.52
N ASP A 110 -5.24 -7.17 -15.56
CA ASP A 110 -5.18 -6.40 -16.79
C ASP A 110 -3.77 -6.40 -17.39
N GLU A 111 -3.48 -7.39 -18.24
CA GLU A 111 -2.20 -7.52 -18.94
C GLU A 111 -1.89 -6.36 -19.90
N ALA A 112 -2.89 -5.57 -20.30
CA ALA A 112 -2.66 -4.36 -21.10
C ALA A 112 -2.00 -3.23 -20.28
N ARG A 113 -1.92 -3.38 -18.95
CA ARG A 113 -1.29 -2.44 -18.03
C ARG A 113 -0.14 -3.10 -17.25
N PRO A 114 1.00 -3.40 -17.91
CA PRO A 114 2.07 -4.17 -17.30
C PRO A 114 2.82 -3.42 -16.18
N THR A 115 2.81 -2.08 -16.18
CA THR A 115 3.46 -1.25 -15.16
C THR A 115 2.56 -0.91 -13.97
N CYS A 116 1.47 -1.65 -13.79
CA CYS A 116 0.47 -1.31 -12.80
C CYS A 116 0.98 -1.40 -11.36
N ASN A 117 0.49 -0.51 -10.50
CA ASN A 117 0.72 -0.53 -9.07
C ASN A 117 -0.26 -1.49 -8.37
N GLY A 118 -0.30 -2.74 -8.85
CA GLY A 118 -1.24 -3.76 -8.43
C GLY A 118 -0.98 -4.29 -7.01
N PRO A 119 -2.00 -4.85 -6.33
CA PRO A 119 -1.92 -5.29 -4.95
C PRO A 119 -0.86 -6.38 -4.77
N LEU A 120 -0.05 -6.26 -3.71
CA LEU A 120 1.02 -7.20 -3.44
C LEU A 120 0.45 -8.57 -3.01
N PRO A 121 1.03 -9.68 -3.51
CA PRO A 121 0.44 -11.02 -3.45
C PRO A 121 0.53 -11.69 -2.07
N GLY A 122 1.36 -11.19 -1.15
CA GLY A 122 1.59 -11.84 0.14
C GLY A 122 2.38 -11.00 1.14
N PRO A 123 2.85 -11.59 2.24
CA PRO A 123 3.53 -10.85 3.31
C PRO A 123 4.93 -10.31 2.93
N GLY A 124 5.53 -10.76 1.83
CA GLY A 124 6.91 -10.45 1.46
C GLY A 124 7.93 -11.34 2.19
N PRO A 125 9.11 -10.82 2.58
CA PRO A 125 9.48 -9.41 2.60
C PRO A 125 9.84 -8.83 1.22
N TYR A 126 9.43 -7.58 1.00
CA TYR A 126 9.70 -6.80 -0.20
C TYR A 126 10.86 -5.82 0.03
N ARG A 127 11.52 -5.41 -1.05
CA ARG A 127 12.43 -4.27 -1.07
C ARG A 127 12.11 -3.39 -2.26
N VAL A 128 12.38 -2.09 -2.11
CA VAL A 128 12.13 -1.12 -3.17
C VAL A 128 13.34 -0.22 -3.41
N LYS A 129 13.44 0.31 -4.62
CA LYS A 129 14.32 1.43 -4.96
C LYS A 129 13.66 2.29 -6.03
N PHE A 130 14.11 3.54 -6.14
CA PHE A 130 13.74 4.40 -7.26
C PHE A 130 14.82 4.32 -8.34
N LEU A 131 14.38 4.31 -9.59
CA LEU A 131 15.23 4.29 -10.77
C LEU A 131 14.79 5.44 -11.69
N ALA A 132 15.72 6.32 -12.03
CA ALA A 132 15.51 7.40 -12.99
C ALA A 132 15.96 6.93 -14.37
N LEU A 133 15.03 6.95 -15.33
CA LEU A 133 15.25 6.53 -16.72
C LEU A 133 15.07 7.72 -17.65
N GLN A 134 16.04 7.96 -18.53
CA GLN A 134 15.88 8.88 -19.65
C GLN A 134 15.57 8.08 -20.90
N GLY A 135 14.27 7.93 -21.21
CA GLY A 135 13.80 6.90 -22.13
C GLY A 135 13.96 5.51 -21.50
N SER A 136 14.78 4.65 -22.12
CA SER A 136 15.12 3.33 -21.57
C SER A 136 16.47 3.29 -20.83
N GLU A 137 17.24 4.39 -20.86
CA GLU A 137 18.59 4.42 -20.30
C GLU A 137 18.56 4.79 -18.81
N PRO A 138 19.12 3.95 -17.92
CA PRO A 138 19.20 4.26 -16.50
C PRO A 138 20.26 5.32 -16.22
N VAL A 139 19.82 6.49 -15.77
CA VAL A 139 20.71 7.62 -15.47
C VAL A 139 21.04 7.72 -13.97
N ALA A 140 20.10 7.35 -13.10
CA ALA A 140 20.32 7.32 -11.65
C ALA A 140 19.46 6.27 -10.93
N GLU A 141 19.90 5.85 -9.76
CA GLU A 141 19.16 4.97 -8.88
C GLU A 141 19.35 5.34 -7.40
N THR A 142 18.45 4.88 -6.55
CA THR A 142 18.63 4.96 -5.08
C THR A 142 19.12 3.63 -4.54
N ARG A 143 19.58 3.63 -3.28
CA ARG A 143 19.78 2.38 -2.54
C ARG A 143 18.47 1.60 -2.42
N TRP A 144 18.57 0.29 -2.25
CA TRP A 144 17.45 -0.53 -1.83
C TRP A 144 17.01 -0.17 -0.41
N SER A 145 15.69 -0.18 -0.17
CA SER A 145 15.10 -0.06 1.16
C SER A 145 15.54 -1.19 2.09
N VAL A 146 15.30 -1.00 3.38
CA VAL A 146 15.22 -2.13 4.32
C VAL A 146 14.08 -3.09 3.90
N PRO A 147 14.11 -4.37 4.29
CA PRO A 147 13.01 -5.29 4.02
C PRO A 147 11.69 -4.78 4.62
N ILE A 148 10.62 -4.84 3.83
CA ILE A 148 9.26 -4.42 4.20
C ILE A 148 8.37 -5.67 4.24
N THR A 149 7.80 -5.95 5.41
CA THR A 149 6.87 -7.06 5.62
C THR A 149 5.44 -6.54 5.75
N LEU A 150 4.52 -7.13 5.00
CA LEU A 150 3.10 -6.81 5.04
C LEU A 150 2.37 -7.56 6.16
N ARG A 151 1.16 -7.11 6.48
CA ARG A 151 0.33 -7.73 7.52
C ARG A 151 -0.30 -9.02 7.00
N THR A 152 -0.15 -10.13 7.73
CA THR A 152 -0.86 -11.36 7.40
C THR A 152 -2.30 -11.30 7.89
N ALA A 153 -3.27 -11.55 7.00
CA ALA A 153 -4.66 -11.71 7.42
C ALA A 153 -4.80 -12.96 8.30
N LYS A 154 -5.56 -12.86 9.40
CA LYS A 154 -5.92 -14.06 10.18
C LYS A 154 -6.85 -14.92 9.33
N PRO A 155 -6.61 -16.24 9.23
CA PRO A 155 -7.50 -17.11 8.48
C PRO A 155 -8.86 -17.18 9.19
N SER A 156 -9.94 -17.17 8.42
CA SER A 156 -11.31 -17.02 8.95
C SER A 156 -11.68 -18.08 9.99
N ASN A 157 -11.12 -19.29 9.88
CA ASN A 157 -11.31 -20.40 10.84
C ASN A 157 -10.64 -20.17 12.21
N THR A 158 -9.77 -19.17 12.33
CA THR A 158 -9.14 -18.76 13.60
C THR A 158 -9.80 -17.53 14.22
N ILE A 159 -10.78 -16.94 13.53
CA ILE A 159 -11.58 -15.86 14.08
C ILE A 159 -12.58 -16.51 15.03
N SER A 160 -12.32 -16.39 16.33
CA SER A 160 -13.28 -16.80 17.35
C SER A 160 -14.56 -15.98 17.20
N THR A 161 -15.63 -16.62 16.74
CA THR A 161 -17.00 -16.05 16.76
C THR A 161 -17.65 -16.17 18.14
N ALA A 162 -16.91 -16.67 19.14
CA ALA A 162 -17.40 -16.89 20.50
C ALA A 162 -17.79 -15.59 21.22
N ASP A 163 -17.28 -14.44 20.78
CA ASP A 163 -17.71 -13.10 21.22
C ASP A 163 -18.93 -12.57 20.44
N SER A 164 -19.80 -13.46 19.94
CA SER A 164 -21.20 -13.11 19.67
C SER A 164 -22.03 -12.99 20.96
N GLY A 165 -21.37 -12.79 22.10
CA GLY A 165 -22.01 -12.30 23.30
C GLY A 165 -22.81 -11.07 22.95
N HIS A 166 -24.13 -11.16 23.15
CA HIS A 166 -25.07 -10.07 22.89
C HIS A 166 -24.43 -8.75 23.30
N SER A 167 -24.19 -7.86 22.31
CA SER A 167 -23.61 -6.54 22.57
C SER A 167 -24.30 -5.95 23.79
N ALA A 168 -23.55 -5.45 24.76
CA ALA A 168 -24.12 -4.81 25.95
C ALA A 168 -25.19 -3.77 25.56
N GLY A 169 -25.04 -3.14 24.38
CA GLY A 169 -26.05 -2.27 23.79
C GLY A 169 -27.37 -2.98 23.43
N MET A 170 -27.33 -4.19 22.88
CA MET A 170 -28.53 -5.00 22.62
C MET A 170 -29.26 -5.35 23.91
N ILE A 171 -28.53 -5.72 24.97
CA ILE A 171 -29.12 -6.00 26.30
C ILE A 171 -29.74 -4.73 26.90
N ALA A 172 -29.05 -3.59 26.79
CA ALA A 172 -29.57 -2.31 27.27
C ALA A 172 -30.83 -1.88 26.51
N ILE A 173 -30.88 -2.07 25.20
CA ILE A 173 -32.05 -1.73 24.38
C ILE A 173 -33.25 -2.62 24.72
N THR A 174 -33.05 -3.95 24.84
CA THR A 174 -34.15 -4.87 25.14
C THR A 174 -34.73 -4.65 26.54
N THR A 175 -33.88 -4.34 27.52
CA THR A 175 -34.32 -4.03 28.89
C THR A 175 -35.10 -2.72 28.96
N ILE A 176 -34.60 -1.63 28.35
CA ILE A 176 -35.32 -0.35 28.29
C ILE A 176 -36.66 -0.51 27.58
N LEU A 177 -36.69 -1.19 26.43
CA LEU A 177 -37.92 -1.38 25.66
C LEU A 177 -38.95 -2.21 26.43
N SER A 178 -38.50 -3.24 27.16
CA SER A 178 -39.37 -4.07 28.00
C SER A 178 -39.97 -3.28 29.16
N ILE A 179 -39.18 -2.42 29.82
CA ILE A 179 -39.66 -1.56 30.91
C ILE A 179 -40.67 -0.53 30.39
N LEU A 180 -40.35 0.15 29.29
CA LEU A 180 -41.26 1.13 28.68
C LEU A 180 -42.57 0.50 28.25
N PHE A 181 -42.51 -0.71 27.68
CA PHE A 181 -43.71 -1.46 27.29
C PHE A 181 -44.57 -1.84 28.49
N ALA A 182 -43.96 -2.30 29.59
CA ALA A 182 -44.69 -2.61 30.82
C ALA A 182 -45.36 -1.36 31.43
N ILE A 183 -44.66 -0.21 31.45
CA ILE A 183 -45.22 1.07 31.91
C ILE A 183 -46.41 1.49 31.03
N LEU A 184 -46.30 1.35 29.72
CA LEU A 184 -47.36 1.67 28.77
C LEU A 184 -48.61 0.79 29.00
N LEU A 185 -48.42 -0.52 29.18
CA LEU A 185 -49.51 -1.44 29.49
C LEU A 185 -50.19 -1.12 30.83
N ALA A 186 -49.40 -0.83 31.87
CA ALA A 186 -49.94 -0.45 33.18
C ALA A 186 -50.76 0.85 33.11
N GLY A 187 -50.27 1.84 32.35
CA GLY A 187 -51.01 3.08 32.10
C GLY A 187 -52.33 2.84 31.37
N LEU A 188 -52.34 1.95 30.37
CA LEU A 188 -53.57 1.61 29.64
C LEU A 188 -54.59 0.89 30.53
N VAL A 189 -54.14 -0.01 31.41
CA VAL A 189 -55.01 -0.69 32.39
C VAL A 189 -55.57 0.29 33.43
N ALA A 190 -54.77 1.24 33.91
CA ALA A 190 -55.23 2.23 34.88
C ALA A 190 -56.28 3.22 34.32
N MET A 191 -56.38 3.32 32.99
CA MET A 191 -57.34 4.16 32.28
C MET A 191 -58.63 3.42 31.87
N LEU A 192 -58.71 2.12 32.15
CA LEU A 192 -59.84 1.21 31.85
C LEU A 192 -60.74 1.07 33.07
#